data_AF-A0AAV5CVS6-F1
#
_entry.id   AF-A0AAV5CVS6-F1
#
_cell.length_a   1.000
_cell.length_b   1.000
_cell.length_c   1.000
_cell.angle_alpha   90.00
_cell.angle_beta   90.00
_cell.angle_gamma   90.00
#
_symmetry.space_group_name_H-M   'P 1'
#
loop_
_entity.id
_entity.type
_entity.pdbx_description
1 polymer ?
#
loop_
_entity_poly.entity_id
_entity_poly.type
_entity_poly.pdbx_seq_one_letter_code
_entity_poly.pdbx_strand_id
1 'polypeptide(L)'
;MGQDLSGLDIKELQNLENKLEMSLRCIRTKKDQLLIDEIHELNRKGSLIQQDNVALYKKANLIRQENVDLYKKLYEKEAASEVNRDSPTPYNFSVVENGNIPVHIELNTPPQDNDAEQTIPPKLG
;
A
#
# COMPACT_ATOMS: atom_id res chain seq x y z
N MET A 1 48.10 2.52 -6.76
CA MET A 1 47.82 3.84 -6.14
C MET A 1 49.12 4.63 -6.14
N GLY A 2 49.35 5.52 -7.11
CA GLY A 2 50.56 6.37 -7.14
C GLY A 2 51.92 5.65 -6.99
N GLN A 3 52.01 4.38 -7.38
CA GLN A 3 53.24 3.60 -7.32
C GLN A 3 54.04 3.81 -8.62
N ASP A 4 55.36 3.67 -8.54
CA ASP A 4 56.30 3.80 -9.66
C ASP A 4 56.26 5.16 -10.40
N LEU A 5 56.09 6.25 -9.65
CA LEU A 5 56.14 7.61 -10.19
C LEU A 5 57.58 8.13 -10.39
N SER A 6 58.59 7.40 -9.89
CA SER A 6 60.00 7.80 -9.85
C SER A 6 60.69 7.90 -11.22
N GLY A 7 59.98 7.60 -12.31
CA GLY A 7 60.47 7.75 -13.69
C GLY A 7 59.74 8.82 -14.52
N LEU A 8 58.77 9.52 -13.94
CA LEU A 8 57.98 10.53 -14.65
C LEU A 8 58.59 11.92 -14.49
N ASP A 9 58.60 12.70 -15.55
CA ASP A 9 58.90 14.13 -15.45
C ASP A 9 57.73 14.92 -14.82
N ILE A 10 57.99 16.18 -14.47
CA ILE A 10 56.99 17.07 -13.83
C ILE A 10 55.73 17.23 -14.70
N LYS A 11 55.88 17.30 -16.02
CA LYS A 11 54.79 17.47 -16.98
C LYS A 11 53.95 16.21 -17.12
N GLU A 12 54.59 15.04 -17.11
CA GLU A 12 53.93 13.73 -17.11
C GLU A 12 53.14 13.52 -15.81
N LEU A 13 53.73 13.88 -14.66
CA LEU A 13 53.05 13.82 -13.37
C LEU A 13 51.85 14.75 -13.32
N GLN A 14 51.98 15.98 -13.81
CA GLN A 14 50.87 16.94 -13.89
C GLN A 14 49.76 16.45 -14.83
N ASN A 15 50.11 15.84 -15.97
CA ASN A 15 49.13 15.24 -16.87
C ASN A 15 48.39 14.07 -16.23
N LEU A 16 49.09 13.24 -15.45
CA LEU A 16 48.49 12.12 -14.72
C LEU A 16 47.51 12.62 -13.65
N GLU A 17 47.91 13.63 -12.87
CA GLU A 17 47.06 14.28 -11.88
C GLU A 17 45.78 14.84 -12.52
N ASN A 18 45.91 15.62 -13.59
CA ASN A 18 44.77 16.18 -14.32
C ASN A 18 43.81 15.09 -14.82
N LYS A 19 44.34 13.98 -15.37
CA LYS A 19 43.51 12.84 -15.82
C LYS A 19 42.76 12.19 -14.66
N LEU A 20 43.43 11.99 -13.52
CA LEU A 20 42.82 11.40 -12.33
C LEU A 20 41.74 12.32 -11.76
N GLU A 21 42.00 13.62 -11.67
CA GLU A 21 41.04 14.61 -11.21
C GLU A 21 39.79 14.64 -12.10
N MET A 22 39.97 14.72 -13.42
CA MET A 22 38.87 14.68 -14.39
C MET A 22 38.05 13.40 -14.28
N SER A 23 38.72 12.24 -14.19
CA SER A 23 38.06 10.94 -14.05
C SER A 23 37.25 10.86 -12.76
N LEU A 24 37.85 11.26 -11.63
CA LEU A 24 37.19 11.27 -10.33
C LEU A 24 35.98 12.21 -10.32
N ARG A 25 36.10 13.39 -10.93
CA ARG A 25 34.97 14.33 -11.09
C ARG A 25 33.86 13.69 -11.91
N CYS A 26 34.17 13.07 -13.04
CA CYS A 26 33.20 12.37 -13.88
C CYS A 26 32.47 11.24 -13.12
N ILE A 27 33.22 10.43 -12.37
CA ILE A 27 32.66 9.35 -11.54
C ILE A 27 31.71 9.92 -10.48
N ARG A 28 32.12 10.98 -9.76
CA ARG A 28 31.27 11.64 -8.75
C ARG A 28 29.99 12.18 -9.36
N THR A 29 30.09 12.97 -10.43
CA THR A 29 28.91 13.54 -11.11
C THR A 29 27.97 12.44 -11.60
N LYS A 30 28.49 11.36 -12.18
CA LYS A 30 27.66 10.24 -12.64
C LYS A 30 26.98 9.52 -11.48
N LYS A 31 27.70 9.28 -10.38
CA LYS A 31 27.13 8.68 -9.16
C LYS A 31 26.00 9.55 -8.61
N ASP A 32 26.22 10.86 -8.54
CA ASP A 32 25.25 11.79 -7.98
C ASP A 32 23.99 11.89 -8.87
N GLN A 33 24.15 11.93 -10.20
CA GLN A 33 23.03 11.89 -11.13
C GLN A 33 22.20 10.61 -10.97
N LEU A 34 22.85 9.44 -10.93
CA LEU A 34 22.15 8.16 -10.74
C LEU A 34 21.37 8.11 -9.42
N LEU A 35 21.93 8.63 -8.34
CA LEU A 35 21.26 8.69 -7.04
C LEU A 35 20.06 9.64 -7.07
N ILE A 36 20.19 10.80 -7.71
CA ILE A 36 19.10 11.76 -7.89
C ILE A 36 17.97 11.12 -8.71
N ASP A 37 18.30 10.46 -9.82
CA ASP A 37 17.34 9.79 -10.68
C ASP A 37 16.59 8.69 -9.93
N GLU A 38 17.31 7.85 -9.15
CA GLU A 38 16.70 6.80 -8.34
C GLU A 38 15.76 7.38 -7.26
N ILE A 39 16.17 8.46 -6.58
CA ILE A 39 15.31 9.15 -5.60
C ILE A 39 14.04 9.67 -6.27
N HIS A 40 14.14 10.26 -7.46
CA HIS A 40 12.97 10.73 -8.21
C HIS A 40 12.04 9.59 -8.61
N GLU A 41 12.58 8.50 -9.13
CA GLU A 41 11.78 7.33 -9.51
C GLU A 41 11.08 6.68 -8.32
N LEU A 42 11.77 6.54 -7.18
CA LEU A 42 11.18 6.00 -5.96
C LEU A 42 10.06 6.90 -5.43
N ASN A 43 10.27 8.22 -5.40
CA ASN A 43 9.23 9.17 -5.00
C ASN A 43 7.99 9.13 -5.92
N ARG A 44 8.21 9.00 -7.22
CA ARG A 44 7.13 8.86 -8.21
C ARG A 44 6.33 7.58 -7.98
N LYS A 45 7.01 6.43 -7.80
CA LYS A 45 6.38 5.15 -7.49
C LYS A 45 5.60 5.20 -6.18
N GLY A 46 6.20 5.76 -5.13
CA GLY A 46 5.55 5.92 -3.82
C GLY A 46 4.27 6.76 -3.91
N SER A 47 4.31 7.87 -4.65
CA SER A 47 3.14 8.73 -4.86
C SER A 47 2.01 8.00 -5.59
N LEU A 48 2.32 7.21 -6.63
CA LEU A 48 1.33 6.44 -7.37
C LEU A 48 0.68 5.35 -6.50
N ILE A 49 1.50 4.60 -5.76
CA ILE A 49 1.00 3.56 -4.83
C ILE A 49 0.09 4.19 -3.77
N GLN A 50 0.48 5.34 -3.22
CA GLN A 50 -0.34 6.04 -2.23
C GLN A 50 -1.68 6.48 -2.81
N GLN A 51 -1.68 6.99 -4.05
CA GLN A 51 -2.91 7.38 -4.75
C GLN A 51 -3.84 6.17 -4.96
N ASP A 52 -3.29 5.05 -5.43
CA ASP A 52 -4.03 3.82 -5.66
C ASP A 52 -4.61 3.26 -4.35
N ASN A 53 -3.81 3.24 -3.28
CA ASN A 53 -4.27 2.82 -1.96
C ASN A 53 -5.44 3.66 -1.47
N VAL A 54 -5.36 4.99 -1.58
CA VAL A 54 -6.47 5.89 -1.20
C VAL A 54 -7.73 5.60 -2.03
N ALA A 55 -7.59 5.35 -3.33
CA ALA A 55 -8.72 5.01 -4.18
C ALA A 55 -9.35 3.65 -3.80
N LEU A 56 -8.52 2.64 -3.50
CA LEU A 56 -8.96 1.32 -3.06
C LEU A 56 -9.68 1.38 -1.70
N TYR A 57 -9.14 2.12 -0.72
CA TYR A 57 -9.81 2.33 0.56
C TYR A 57 -11.20 2.96 0.40
N LYS A 58 -11.33 3.96 -0.46
CA LYS A 58 -12.63 4.57 -0.78
C LYS A 58 -13.61 3.56 -1.36
N LYS A 59 -13.15 2.75 -2.32
CA LYS A 59 -14.00 1.71 -2.94
C LYS A 59 -14.42 0.63 -1.93
N ALA A 60 -13.51 0.17 -1.09
CA ALA A 60 -13.81 -0.79 -0.03
C ALA A 60 -14.85 -0.24 0.95
N ASN A 61 -14.74 1.03 1.33
CA ASN A 61 -15.71 1.68 2.21
C ASN A 61 -17.11 1.79 1.57
N LEU A 62 -17.20 2.09 0.28
CA LEU A 62 -18.48 2.10 -0.44
C LEU A 62 -19.15 0.72 -0.45
N ILE A 63 -18.38 -0.32 -0.78
CA ILE A 63 -18.89 -1.71 -0.78
C ILE A 63 -19.35 -2.11 0.63
N ARG A 64 -18.58 -1.75 1.66
CA ARG A 64 -18.96 -2.01 3.06
C ARG A 64 -20.29 -1.34 3.40
N GLN A 65 -20.49 -0.09 2.98
CA GLN A 65 -21.74 0.63 3.24
C GLN A 65 -22.92 0.00 2.50
N GLU A 66 -22.76 -0.31 1.21
CA GLU A 66 -23.79 -0.97 0.42
C GLU A 66 -24.19 -2.32 1.01
N ASN A 67 -23.22 -3.12 1.45
CA ASN A 67 -23.49 -4.39 2.12
C ASN A 67 -24.31 -4.20 3.40
N VAL A 68 -23.97 -3.20 4.23
CA VAL A 68 -24.76 -2.88 5.43
C VAL A 68 -26.20 -2.50 5.07
N ASP A 69 -26.38 -1.67 4.04
CA ASP A 69 -27.70 -1.24 3.59
C ASP A 69 -28.53 -2.42 3.02
N LEU A 70 -27.88 -3.34 2.31
CA LEU A 70 -28.51 -4.56 1.81
C LEU A 70 -28.94 -5.49 2.95
N TYR A 71 -28.09 -5.71 3.95
CA TYR A 71 -28.45 -6.50 5.14
C TYR A 71 -29.63 -5.89 5.88
N LYS A 72 -29.67 -4.56 6.03
CA LYS A 72 -30.81 -3.85 6.65
C LYS A 72 -32.11 -4.10 5.88
N LYS A 73 -32.08 -4.00 4.55
CA LYS A 73 -33.26 -4.23 3.70
C LYS A 73 -33.78 -5.66 3.75
N LEU A 74 -32.89 -6.66 3.85
CA LEU A 74 -33.32 -8.06 4.01
C LEU A 74 -34.08 -8.26 5.31
N TYR A 75 -33.56 -7.71 6.42
CA TYR A 75 -34.20 -7.82 7.73
C TYR A 75 -35.55 -7.09 7.79
N GLU A 76 -35.67 -5.93 7.14
CA GLU A 76 -36.93 -5.19 7.01
C GLU A 76 -37.98 -5.94 6.16
N LYS A 77 -37.55 -6.67 5.12
CA LYS A 77 -38.44 -7.41 4.23
C LYS A 77 -38.96 -8.71 4.85
N GLU A 78 -38.16 -9.38 5.68
CA GLU A 78 -38.58 -10.57 6.42
C GLU A 78 -39.71 -10.24 7.41
N ALA A 79 -39.57 -9.15 8.18
CA ALA A 79 -40.60 -8.65 9.11
C ALA A 79 -41.91 -8.23 8.42
N ALA A 80 -41.87 -7.80 7.16
CA ALA A 80 -43.06 -7.46 6.38
C ALA A 80 -43.75 -8.70 5.75
N SER A 81 -43.04 -9.82 5.60
CA SER A 81 -43.56 -11.05 4.99
C SER A 81 -44.31 -11.97 5.97
N GLU A 82 -44.14 -11.77 7.29
CA GLU A 82 -44.86 -12.52 8.32
C GLU A 82 -46.37 -12.22 8.38
N VAL A 83 -46.87 -11.19 7.66
CA VAL A 83 -48.27 -10.72 7.73
C VAL A 83 -49.19 -11.41 6.70
N ASN A 84 -48.72 -12.34 5.86
CA ASN A 84 -49.58 -12.99 4.86
C ASN A 84 -49.38 -14.52 4.80
N ARG A 85 -49.75 -15.21 5.89
CA ARG A 85 -49.77 -16.69 5.97
C ARG A 85 -51.16 -17.33 5.75
N ASP A 86 -52.14 -16.58 5.25
CA ASP A 86 -53.52 -17.09 5.15
C ASP A 86 -53.90 -17.64 3.75
N SER A 87 -52.95 -17.85 2.84
CA SER A 87 -53.25 -18.53 1.58
C SER A 87 -52.84 -20.02 1.61
N PRO A 88 -53.78 -20.96 1.45
CA PRO A 88 -53.48 -22.38 1.48
C PRO A 88 -52.93 -22.79 0.11
N THR A 89 -51.60 -22.87 -0.01
CA THR A 89 -50.96 -23.51 -1.18
C THR A 89 -50.81 -25.02 -0.91
N PRO A 90 -51.13 -25.90 -1.89
CA PRO A 90 -51.21 -27.35 -1.66
C PRO A 90 -49.86 -28.08 -1.56
N TYR A 91 -48.75 -27.36 -1.74
CA TYR A 91 -47.40 -27.94 -1.76
C TYR A 91 -46.51 -27.14 -0.81
N ASN A 92 -46.56 -27.47 0.48
CA ASN A 92 -45.65 -26.93 1.49
C ASN A 92 -44.80 -28.07 2.04
N PHE A 93 -43.51 -28.06 1.73
CA PHE A 93 -42.53 -28.95 2.37
C PHE A 93 -42.22 -28.34 3.74
N SER A 94 -42.64 -28.99 4.81
CA SER A 94 -42.24 -28.63 6.16
C SER A 94 -40.74 -28.85 6.30
N VAL A 95 -39.96 -27.78 6.16
CA VAL A 95 -38.61 -27.75 6.74
C VAL A 95 -38.81 -27.94 8.24
N VAL A 96 -38.46 -29.14 8.71
CA VAL A 96 -38.41 -29.47 10.13
C VAL A 96 -37.56 -28.40 10.80
N GLU A 97 -38.19 -27.76 11.77
CA GLU A 97 -37.67 -26.78 12.70
C GLU A 97 -36.47 -27.35 13.45
N ASN A 98 -35.30 -27.35 12.82
CA ASN A 98 -34.03 -27.46 13.51
C ASN A 98 -33.65 -26.05 13.94
N GLY A 99 -33.64 -25.84 15.26
CA GLY A 99 -33.57 -24.55 15.93
C GLY A 99 -32.70 -23.51 15.23
N ASN A 100 -33.26 -22.32 15.12
CA ASN A 100 -32.60 -21.08 14.77
C ASN A 100 -31.44 -20.82 15.75
N ILE A 101 -30.30 -21.47 15.54
CA ILE A 101 -29.04 -21.06 16.13
C ILE A 101 -28.47 -20.03 15.15
N PRO A 102 -28.38 -18.74 15.52
CA PRO A 102 -27.72 -17.76 14.70
C PRO A 102 -26.26 -18.19 14.54
N VAL A 103 -25.85 -18.54 13.33
CA VAL A 103 -24.43 -18.74 13.03
C VAL A 103 -23.81 -17.35 12.96
N HIS A 104 -23.36 -16.85 14.11
CA HIS A 104 -22.51 -15.67 14.19
C HIS A 104 -21.15 -16.04 13.56
N ILE A 105 -20.98 -15.73 12.28
CA ILE A 105 -19.66 -15.76 11.66
C ILE A 105 -18.98 -14.45 12.04
N GLU A 106 -18.29 -14.44 13.19
CA GLU A 106 -17.40 -13.36 13.57
C GLU A 106 -16.23 -13.31 12.58
N LEU A 107 -16.33 -12.39 11.61
CA LEU A 107 -15.16 -11.97 10.85
C LEU A 107 -14.29 -11.16 11.80
N ASN A 108 -13.20 -11.76 12.27
CA ASN A 108 -12.13 -11.07 12.99
C ASN A 108 -11.78 -9.78 12.25
N THR A 109 -12.23 -8.63 12.77
CA THR A 109 -11.63 -7.34 12.44
C THR A 109 -10.28 -7.30 13.15
N PRO A 110 -9.14 -7.20 12.42
CA PRO A 110 -7.88 -6.91 13.09
C PRO A 110 -8.00 -5.54 13.79
N PRO A 111 -7.33 -5.36 14.95
CA PRO A 111 -7.41 -4.13 15.71
C PRO A 111 -7.08 -2.93 14.82
N GLN A 112 -7.94 -1.92 14.89
CA GLN A 112 -7.67 -0.59 14.36
C GLN A 112 -6.52 0.00 15.16
N ASP A 113 -5.28 -0.10 14.66
CA ASP A 113 -4.18 0.76 15.10
C ASP A 113 -4.48 2.19 14.61
N ASN A 114 -5.30 2.88 15.39
CA ASN A 114 -5.30 4.32 15.45
C ASN A 114 -4.17 4.75 16.39
N ASP A 115 -2.92 4.61 15.96
CA ASP A 115 -1.81 5.37 16.52
C ASP A 115 -0.84 5.71 15.39
N ALA A 116 -1.12 6.84 14.75
CA ALA A 116 -0.12 7.57 13.99
C ALA A 116 0.89 8.18 14.96
N GLU A 117 1.81 7.36 15.50
CA GLU A 117 3.05 7.89 16.03
C GLU A 117 3.93 8.29 14.84
N GLN A 118 4.04 9.60 14.64
CA GLN A 118 4.98 10.22 13.73
C GLN A 118 6.40 9.74 14.07
N THR A 119 6.95 8.83 13.27
CA THR A 119 8.38 8.56 13.28
C THR A 119 9.11 9.77 12.69
N ILE A 120 9.51 10.70 13.55
CA ILE A 120 10.41 11.79 13.21
C ILE A 120 11.75 11.16 12.78
N PRO A 121 12.30 11.50 11.60
CA PRO A 121 13.59 10.97 11.16
C PRO A 121 14.72 11.47 12.07
N PRO A 122 15.72 10.63 12.39
CA PRO A 122 16.80 11.02 13.30
C PRO A 122 17.64 12.16 12.71
N LYS A 123 17.92 13.18 13.53
CA LYS A 123 18.90 14.22 13.23
C LYS A 123 20.29 13.58 13.20
N LEU A 124 20.96 13.70 12.06
CA LEU A 124 22.39 13.51 11.94
C LEU A 124 23.09 14.74 12.53
N GLY A 125 23.74 14.55 13.67
CA GLY A 125 24.68 15.47 14.30
C GLY A 125 25.93 14.70 14.69
#